data_AF-A0A969H4X9-F1
#
_entry.id   AF-A0A969H4X9-F1
#
_cell.length_a   1.000
_cell.length_b   1.000
_cell.length_c   1.000
_cell.angle_alpha   90.00
_cell.angle_beta   90.00
_cell.angle_gamma   90.00
#
_symmetry.space_group_name_H-M   'P 1'
#
loop_
_entity.id
_entity.type
_entity.pdbx_description
1 polymer ?
#
loop_
_entity_poly.entity_id
_entity_poly.type
_entity_poly.pdbx_seq_one_letter_code
_entity_poly.pdbx_strand_id
1 'polypeptide(L)'
;MTRKSLRQTTWLILLMLLLAVVTVMPVAAQGPDEGDVSVQVVDFAAFLWNPASTSVSRGDGTVVQKLDVQGASEISGLTLSIGYSASVVSPQDVRPGDLLPGTRGVDYFFVVQTGGGGLACGGDASFSVNIVYFDPTVTINGSGSLIDIVWRSDADAAIGDVADICLDGATSLVTDNGGFPGPVLTDVLGDITVTPPSIFTFQIGLGRRQECRLGRECSARRPLYRC
;
A
#
# COMPACT_ATOMS: atom_id res chain seq x y z
N MET A 1 -69.90 11.73 8.82
CA MET A 1 -68.58 11.60 8.16
C MET A 1 -68.70 12.06 6.72
N THR A 2 -68.20 13.26 6.44
CA THR A 2 -68.44 14.06 5.25
C THR A 2 -67.43 13.74 4.14
N ARG A 3 -67.90 13.09 3.06
CA ARG A 3 -67.13 12.70 1.85
C ARG A 3 -66.48 13.87 1.07
N LYS A 4 -66.63 15.12 1.51
CA LYS A 4 -66.01 16.30 0.86
C LYS A 4 -64.55 16.53 1.25
N SER A 5 -64.09 16.01 2.39
CA SER A 5 -62.72 16.27 2.89
C SER A 5 -61.64 15.48 2.14
N LEU A 6 -61.96 14.31 1.59
CA LEU A 6 -60.93 13.39 1.05
C LEU A 6 -60.39 13.82 -0.32
N ARG A 7 -61.22 14.47 -1.16
CA ARG A 7 -60.80 15.01 -2.47
C ARG A 7 -59.92 16.24 -2.35
N GLN A 8 -60.09 17.06 -1.30
CA GLN A 8 -59.35 18.31 -1.15
C GLN A 8 -57.90 18.06 -0.70
N THR A 9 -57.68 17.02 0.12
CA THR A 9 -56.34 16.58 0.55
C THR A 9 -55.51 15.96 -0.58
N THR A 10 -56.13 15.28 -1.55
CA THR A 10 -55.39 14.67 -2.67
C THR A 10 -54.83 15.71 -3.65
N TRP A 11 -55.56 16.81 -3.87
CA TRP A 11 -55.09 17.93 -4.69
C TRP A 11 -53.95 18.72 -4.03
N LEU A 12 -53.98 18.88 -2.71
CA LEU A 12 -52.91 19.55 -1.95
C LEU A 12 -51.60 18.74 -1.94
N ILE A 13 -51.68 17.41 -1.86
CA ILE A 13 -50.49 16.54 -1.91
C ILE A 13 -49.87 16.54 -3.32
N LEU A 14 -50.69 16.52 -4.37
CA LEU A 14 -50.20 16.58 -5.75
C LEU A 14 -49.55 17.94 -6.07
N LEU A 15 -50.09 19.04 -5.52
CA LEU A 15 -49.51 20.38 -5.67
C LEU A 15 -48.18 20.52 -4.90
N MET A 16 -48.06 19.93 -3.71
CA MET A 16 -46.78 19.92 -2.97
C MET A 16 -45.70 19.07 -3.65
N LEU A 17 -46.06 17.94 -4.26
CA LEU A 17 -45.13 17.14 -5.05
C LEU A 17 -44.67 17.87 -6.32
N LEU A 18 -45.53 18.69 -6.93
CA LEU A 18 -45.15 19.54 -8.06
C LEU A 18 -44.25 20.72 -7.64
N LEU A 19 -44.46 21.28 -6.44
CA LEU A 19 -43.62 22.38 -5.90
C LEU A 19 -42.23 21.89 -5.45
N ALA A 20 -42.11 20.63 -5.03
CA ALA A 20 -40.83 20.00 -4.71
C ALA A 20 -39.97 19.75 -5.96
N VAL A 21 -40.57 19.61 -7.15
CA VAL A 21 -39.84 19.41 -8.41
C VAL A 21 -39.35 20.75 -9.02
N VAL A 22 -39.97 21.89 -8.67
CA VAL A 22 -39.63 23.20 -9.24
C VAL A 22 -38.64 24.02 -8.39
N THR A 23 -38.29 23.57 -7.19
CA THR A 23 -37.27 24.23 -6.35
C THR A 23 -35.85 23.69 -6.54
N VAL A 24 -35.65 22.76 -7.48
CA VAL A 24 -34.32 22.36 -7.98
C VAL A 24 -33.98 23.13 -9.26
N MET A 25 -34.20 24.44 -9.25
CA MET A 25 -33.50 25.31 -10.19
C MET A 25 -32.22 25.81 -9.48
N PRO A 26 -31.05 25.69 -10.12
CA PRO A 26 -29.84 26.27 -9.56
C PRO A 26 -30.07 27.77 -9.47
N VAL A 27 -30.01 28.30 -8.25
CA VAL A 27 -29.80 29.73 -8.03
C VAL A 27 -28.54 30.07 -8.81
N ALA A 28 -28.70 30.92 -9.82
CA ALA A 28 -27.60 31.64 -10.45
C ALA A 28 -26.97 32.53 -9.38
N ALA A 29 -26.05 31.95 -8.61
CA ALA A 29 -25.14 32.68 -7.77
C ALA A 29 -24.08 33.30 -8.69
N GLN A 30 -24.02 34.62 -8.62
CA GLN A 30 -22.99 35.51 -9.15
C GLN A 30 -21.61 34.84 -9.18
N GLY A 31 -20.95 34.87 -10.33
CA GLY A 31 -19.63 34.26 -10.50
C GLY A 31 -18.58 34.89 -9.59
N PRO A 32 -17.74 34.06 -8.95
CA PRO A 32 -16.31 34.26 -8.87
C PRO A 32 -15.65 33.38 -9.95
N ASP A 33 -14.62 33.90 -10.61
CA ASP A 33 -13.71 33.21 -11.53
C ASP A 33 -14.08 31.75 -11.87
N GLU A 34 -14.50 31.52 -13.12
CA GLU A 34 -14.19 30.26 -13.81
C GLU A 34 -12.66 30.15 -13.85
N GLY A 35 -12.05 29.81 -12.71
CA GLY A 35 -10.93 28.91 -12.76
C GLY A 35 -11.51 27.67 -13.40
N ASP A 36 -11.35 27.55 -14.72
CA ASP A 36 -11.44 26.27 -15.40
C ASP A 36 -10.81 25.26 -14.44
N VAL A 37 -11.62 24.35 -13.89
CA VAL A 37 -11.06 23.12 -13.35
C VAL A 37 -10.61 22.39 -14.59
N SER A 38 -9.45 22.78 -15.11
CA SER A 38 -8.81 22.14 -16.23
C SER A 38 -8.65 20.70 -15.78
N VAL A 39 -9.33 19.80 -16.49
CA VAL A 39 -9.10 18.36 -16.33
C VAL A 39 -7.61 18.16 -16.50
N GLN A 40 -6.95 17.88 -15.39
CA GLN A 40 -5.53 17.64 -15.31
C GLN A 40 -5.34 16.18 -15.69
N VAL A 41 -4.57 15.94 -16.75
CA VAL A 41 -4.46 14.60 -17.30
C VAL A 41 -3.49 13.84 -16.42
N VAL A 42 -4.02 12.95 -15.59
CA VAL A 42 -3.22 11.98 -14.86
C VAL A 42 -2.42 11.15 -15.85
N ASP A 43 -1.11 11.14 -15.64
CA ASP A 43 -0.19 10.33 -16.41
C ASP A 43 0.86 9.70 -15.50
N PHE A 44 1.31 8.52 -15.88
CA PHE A 44 2.46 7.83 -15.30
C PHE A 44 2.91 6.73 -16.27
N ALA A 45 4.19 6.42 -16.25
CA ALA A 45 4.76 5.39 -17.12
C ALA A 45 4.45 3.98 -16.62
N ALA A 46 4.62 3.74 -15.32
CA ALA A 46 4.43 2.41 -14.72
C ALA A 46 4.36 2.45 -13.19
N PHE A 47 3.73 1.42 -12.62
CA PHE A 47 3.96 0.97 -11.26
C PHE A 47 4.95 -0.20 -11.27
N LEU A 48 5.82 -0.28 -10.27
CA LEU A 48 6.87 -1.29 -10.19
C LEU A 48 7.15 -1.70 -8.75
N TRP A 49 7.29 -2.99 -8.49
CA TRP A 49 7.83 -3.46 -7.22
C TRP A 49 9.35 -3.20 -7.18
N ASN A 50 9.82 -2.62 -6.08
CA ASN A 50 11.22 -2.33 -5.85
C ASN A 50 11.69 -2.81 -4.46
N PRO A 51 12.52 -3.86 -4.42
CA PRO A 51 12.90 -4.71 -5.56
C PRO A 51 11.70 -5.54 -6.07
N ALA A 52 11.73 -5.96 -7.34
CA ALA A 52 10.69 -6.82 -7.91
C ALA A 52 10.64 -8.20 -7.25
N SER A 53 11.82 -8.74 -6.93
CA SER A 53 12.01 -10.00 -6.21
C SER A 53 12.86 -9.75 -4.97
N THR A 54 12.47 -10.30 -3.83
CA THR A 54 13.24 -10.19 -2.58
C THR A 54 13.18 -11.45 -1.76
N SER A 55 13.83 -11.43 -0.58
CA SER A 55 13.82 -12.56 0.33
C SER A 55 13.60 -12.14 1.77
N VAL A 56 12.93 -13.02 2.51
CA VAL A 56 12.68 -12.87 3.94
C VAL A 56 13.22 -14.09 4.66
N SER A 57 13.90 -13.88 5.79
CA SER A 57 14.36 -15.00 6.64
C SER A 57 13.18 -15.64 7.36
N ARG A 58 13.11 -16.97 7.33
CA ARG A 58 12.07 -17.72 8.05
C ARG A 58 12.07 -17.44 9.55
N GLY A 59 10.89 -17.22 10.12
CA GLY A 59 10.63 -17.28 11.55
C GLY A 59 10.74 -15.96 12.32
N ASP A 60 11.58 -15.02 11.88
CA ASP A 60 11.59 -13.64 12.43
C ASP A 60 11.97 -12.54 11.42
N GLY A 61 12.29 -12.91 10.19
CA GLY A 61 12.75 -11.97 9.19
C GLY A 61 11.65 -10.99 8.80
N THR A 62 12.07 -9.75 8.56
CA THR A 62 11.25 -8.76 7.87
C THR A 62 11.98 -8.27 6.64
N VAL A 63 11.24 -7.92 5.60
CA VAL A 63 11.79 -7.32 4.39
C VAL A 63 10.91 -6.18 3.94
N VAL A 64 11.54 -5.09 3.51
CA VAL A 64 10.81 -3.97 2.92
C VAL A 64 10.76 -4.18 1.41
N GLN A 65 9.56 -4.11 0.85
CA GLN A 65 9.32 -4.04 -0.59
C GLN A 65 8.50 -2.79 -0.87
N LYS A 66 8.94 -1.99 -1.83
CA LYS A 66 8.32 -0.71 -2.18
C LYS A 66 7.49 -0.89 -3.44
N LEU A 67 6.36 -0.19 -3.52
CA LEU A 67 5.67 0.03 -4.78
C LEU A 67 6.07 1.41 -5.28
N ASP A 68 6.92 1.43 -6.29
CA ASP A 68 7.35 2.65 -6.95
C ASP A 68 6.38 3.02 -8.07
N VAL A 69 6.25 4.31 -8.33
CA VAL A 69 5.63 4.84 -9.55
C VAL A 69 6.68 5.60 -10.36
N GLN A 70 6.60 5.49 -11.68
CA GLN A 70 7.48 6.19 -12.61
C GLN A 70 6.73 7.25 -13.38
N GLY A 71 7.24 8.48 -13.36
CA GLY A 71 6.73 9.58 -14.17
C GLY A 71 5.32 10.02 -13.79
N ALA A 72 4.94 9.89 -12.53
CA ALA A 72 3.65 10.37 -12.04
C ALA A 72 3.49 11.86 -12.34
N SER A 73 2.30 12.22 -12.82
CA SER A 73 1.90 13.58 -13.11
C SER A 73 0.45 13.74 -12.68
N GLU A 74 0.18 14.77 -11.88
CA GLU A 74 -1.18 15.22 -11.54
C GLU A 74 -2.08 14.17 -10.82
N ILE A 75 -1.48 13.19 -10.12
CA ILE A 75 -2.24 12.22 -9.33
C ILE A 75 -2.71 12.86 -8.02
N SER A 76 -4.03 12.89 -7.78
CA SER A 76 -4.65 13.45 -6.57
C SER A 76 -5.16 12.40 -5.59
N GLY A 77 -5.39 11.18 -6.09
CA GLY A 77 -6.03 10.12 -5.33
C GLY A 77 -5.72 8.74 -5.90
N LEU A 78 -5.59 7.77 -5.01
CA LEU A 78 -5.24 6.39 -5.32
C LEU A 78 -6.06 5.44 -4.46
N THR A 79 -6.60 4.40 -5.09
CA THR A 79 -7.05 3.19 -4.41
C THR A 79 -6.27 2.03 -5.03
N LEU A 80 -5.37 1.42 -4.28
CA LEU A 80 -4.51 0.35 -4.76
C LEU A 80 -4.91 -0.96 -4.09
N SER A 81 -5.14 -2.00 -4.88
CA SER A 81 -5.51 -3.34 -4.41
C SER A 81 -4.33 -4.28 -4.57
N ILE A 82 -3.83 -4.82 -3.46
CA ILE A 82 -2.60 -5.61 -3.41
C ILE A 82 -2.93 -7.02 -2.91
N GLY A 83 -2.61 -8.01 -3.73
CA GLY A 83 -2.75 -9.44 -3.45
C GLY A 83 -1.43 -10.03 -2.96
N TYR A 84 -1.52 -11.04 -2.08
CA TYR A 84 -0.35 -11.76 -1.56
C TYR A 84 -0.69 -13.21 -1.19
N SER A 85 0.33 -14.07 -1.14
CA SER A 85 0.23 -15.44 -0.61
C SER A 85 0.33 -15.46 0.92
N ALA A 86 -0.80 -15.44 1.62
CA ALA A 86 -0.92 -15.39 3.08
C ALA A 86 -0.35 -16.62 3.79
N SER A 87 -0.27 -17.76 3.11
CA SER A 87 0.40 -18.97 3.64
C SER A 87 1.93 -18.84 3.71
N VAL A 88 2.53 -17.84 3.04
CA VAL A 88 3.98 -17.67 2.94
C VAL A 88 4.45 -16.38 3.61
N VAL A 89 3.73 -15.27 3.40
CA VAL A 89 4.06 -13.95 3.99
C VAL A 89 2.82 -13.21 4.47
N SER A 90 3.03 -12.27 5.39
CA SER A 90 2.00 -11.35 5.85
C SER A 90 2.53 -9.91 5.89
N PRO A 91 1.70 -8.91 5.53
CA PRO A 91 2.08 -7.52 5.71
C PRO A 91 2.10 -7.21 7.20
N GLN A 92 3.27 -6.85 7.73
CA GLN A 92 3.42 -6.43 9.12
C GLN A 92 3.09 -4.94 9.29
N ASP A 93 3.47 -4.13 8.31
CA ASP A 93 3.23 -2.69 8.30
C ASP A 93 3.19 -2.16 6.87
N VAL A 94 2.40 -1.13 6.62
CA VAL A 94 2.25 -0.49 5.31
C VAL A 94 2.29 1.01 5.54
N ARG A 95 3.26 1.67 4.89
CA ARG A 95 3.60 3.06 5.17
C ARG A 95 3.57 3.90 3.90
N PRO A 96 3.29 5.21 4.04
CA PRO A 96 3.58 6.17 3.00
C PRO A 96 5.04 6.10 2.53
N GLY A 97 5.25 6.07 1.22
CA GLY A 97 6.56 6.20 0.60
C GLY A 97 7.09 7.64 0.61
N ASP A 98 8.17 7.86 -0.13
CA ASP A 98 8.87 9.16 -0.18
C ASP A 98 8.26 10.12 -1.22
N LEU A 99 7.49 9.59 -2.18
CA LEU A 99 6.88 10.38 -3.25
C LEU A 99 5.58 11.07 -2.83
N LEU A 100 5.05 10.78 -1.63
CA LEU A 100 3.84 11.45 -1.14
C LEU A 100 4.22 12.84 -0.61
N PRO A 101 3.93 13.94 -1.35
CA PRO A 101 4.18 15.29 -0.87
C PRO A 101 3.44 15.56 0.45
N GLY A 102 4.04 16.40 1.30
CA GLY A 102 3.47 16.83 2.57
C GLY A 102 4.05 16.09 3.80
N THR A 103 3.48 16.39 4.96
CA THR A 103 3.78 15.70 6.23
C THR A 103 2.83 14.51 6.38
N ARG A 104 3.40 13.30 6.41
CA ARG A 104 2.67 12.02 6.43
C ARG A 104 1.45 12.06 7.37
N GLY A 105 0.24 11.89 6.81
CA GLY A 105 -1.02 11.75 7.56
C GLY A 105 -1.74 13.05 7.98
N VAL A 106 -1.18 14.23 7.68
CA VAL A 106 -1.83 15.52 7.95
C VAL A 106 -2.46 16.09 6.67
N ASP A 107 -1.79 15.93 5.54
CA ASP A 107 -2.19 16.53 4.26
C ASP A 107 -3.02 15.59 3.38
N TYR A 108 -3.04 14.30 3.73
CA TYR A 108 -3.78 13.26 3.03
C TYR A 108 -4.27 12.17 3.97
N PHE A 109 -5.36 11.53 3.59
CA PHE A 109 -5.83 10.29 4.17
C PHE A 109 -4.99 9.13 3.67
N PHE A 110 -4.46 8.31 4.58
CA PHE A 110 -3.76 7.05 4.25
C PHE A 110 -4.40 5.94 5.06
N VAL A 111 -5.14 5.06 4.38
CA VAL A 111 -5.81 3.96 5.05
C VAL A 111 -5.55 2.64 4.36
N VAL A 112 -5.20 1.67 5.18
CA VAL A 112 -4.97 0.29 4.80
C VAL A 112 -6.17 -0.51 5.29
N GLN A 113 -6.86 -1.17 4.37
CA GLN A 113 -7.98 -2.05 4.69
C GLN A 113 -7.63 -3.47 4.29
N THR A 114 -7.60 -4.38 5.25
CA THR A 114 -7.44 -5.80 4.96
C THR A 114 -8.63 -6.29 4.15
N GLY A 115 -8.34 -6.91 3.00
CA GLY A 115 -9.29 -7.63 2.18
C GLY A 115 -9.48 -9.07 2.65
N GLY A 116 -10.41 -9.79 2.03
CA GLY A 116 -10.81 -11.14 2.45
C GLY A 116 -10.48 -12.28 1.48
N GLY A 117 -9.98 -12.01 0.27
CA GLY A 117 -9.71 -13.06 -0.72
C GLY A 117 -8.70 -12.66 -1.80
N GLY A 118 -8.27 -13.66 -2.57
CA GLY A 118 -7.35 -13.50 -3.70
C GLY A 118 -7.87 -12.55 -4.78
N LEU A 119 -6.93 -11.90 -5.46
CA LEU A 119 -7.22 -10.97 -6.56
C LEU A 119 -7.05 -11.66 -7.92
N ALA A 120 -7.49 -10.98 -8.99
CA ALA A 120 -7.37 -11.52 -10.34
C ALA A 120 -5.91 -11.75 -10.75
N CYS A 121 -5.00 -10.91 -10.28
CA CYS A 121 -3.56 -10.99 -10.56
C CYS A 121 -2.83 -12.08 -9.76
N GLY A 122 -3.43 -12.64 -8.71
CA GLY A 122 -2.82 -13.62 -7.82
C GLY A 122 -3.04 -13.37 -6.33
N GLY A 123 -2.38 -14.20 -5.52
CA GLY A 123 -2.55 -14.23 -4.06
C GLY A 123 -3.82 -14.94 -3.59
N ASP A 124 -3.82 -15.38 -2.33
CA ASP A 124 -4.99 -15.95 -1.65
C ASP A 124 -5.58 -14.99 -0.60
N ALA A 125 -4.89 -13.89 -0.30
CA ALA A 125 -5.34 -12.77 0.50
C ALA A 125 -5.02 -11.44 -0.17
N SER A 126 -5.61 -10.36 0.34
CA SER A 126 -5.41 -9.03 -0.20
C SER A 126 -5.59 -7.94 0.86
N PHE A 127 -5.16 -6.74 0.52
CA PHE A 127 -5.52 -5.51 1.22
C PHE A 127 -5.60 -4.37 0.21
N SER A 128 -6.30 -3.29 0.57
CA SER A 128 -6.34 -2.07 -0.20
C SER A 128 -5.66 -0.92 0.54
N VAL A 129 -5.01 -0.04 -0.22
CA VAL A 129 -4.44 1.21 0.26
C VAL A 129 -5.18 2.36 -0.41
N ASN A 130 -5.79 3.22 0.39
CA ASN A 130 -6.48 4.41 -0.09
C ASN A 130 -5.68 5.65 0.31
N ILE A 131 -5.36 6.48 -0.67
CA ILE A 131 -4.62 7.73 -0.54
C ILE A 131 -5.45 8.84 -1.17
N VAL A 132 -5.82 9.86 -0.39
CA VAL A 132 -6.61 11.01 -0.89
C VAL A 132 -6.12 12.29 -0.21
N TYR A 133 -5.74 13.30 -0.98
CA TYR A 133 -5.34 14.60 -0.43
C TYR A 133 -6.54 15.41 0.05
N PHE A 134 -6.36 16.18 1.13
CA PHE A 134 -7.38 17.12 1.61
C PHE A 134 -7.35 18.44 0.83
N ASP A 135 -6.17 18.85 0.37
CA ASP A 135 -5.98 20.00 -0.52
C ASP A 135 -6.00 19.53 -1.98
N PRO A 136 -7.01 19.93 -2.77
CA PRO A 136 -7.15 19.51 -4.16
C PRO A 136 -6.12 20.16 -5.10
N THR A 137 -5.24 21.03 -4.60
CA THR A 137 -4.14 21.61 -5.38
C THR A 137 -2.85 20.79 -5.26
N VAL A 138 -2.79 19.86 -4.30
CA VAL A 138 -1.63 19.00 -4.07
C VAL A 138 -1.75 17.74 -4.89
N THR A 139 -0.73 17.47 -5.71
CA THR A 139 -0.65 16.26 -6.54
C THR A 139 0.69 15.57 -6.39
N ILE A 140 0.68 14.25 -6.57
CA ILE A 140 1.88 13.42 -6.65
C ILE A 140 2.48 13.62 -8.03
N ASN A 141 3.73 14.06 -8.07
CA ASN A 141 4.49 14.29 -9.29
C ASN A 141 5.90 13.69 -9.16
N GLY A 142 6.40 13.10 -10.25
CA GLY A 142 7.75 12.54 -10.34
C GLY A 142 7.79 11.01 -10.21
N SER A 143 8.95 10.49 -9.83
CA SER A 143 9.18 9.05 -9.70
C SER A 143 9.74 8.72 -8.32
N GLY A 144 9.34 7.58 -7.77
CA GLY A 144 9.84 7.10 -6.48
C GLY A 144 8.85 6.20 -5.77
N SER A 145 9.15 5.89 -4.50
CA SER A 145 8.31 5.04 -3.66
C SER A 145 7.00 5.75 -3.32
N LEU A 146 5.90 5.11 -3.69
CA LEU A 146 4.56 5.55 -3.32
C LEU A 146 4.14 4.94 -1.98
N ILE A 147 4.39 3.64 -1.80
CA ILE A 147 4.14 2.91 -0.55
C ILE A 147 5.30 1.98 -0.22
N ASP A 148 5.64 1.91 1.06
CA ASP A 148 6.62 0.98 1.61
C ASP A 148 5.88 -0.10 2.41
N ILE A 149 6.05 -1.37 2.05
CA ILE A 149 5.42 -2.49 2.75
C ILE A 149 6.50 -3.28 3.47
N VAL A 150 6.31 -3.48 4.78
CA VAL A 150 7.13 -4.38 5.59
C VAL A 150 6.45 -5.75 5.61
N TRP A 151 7.07 -6.71 4.95
CA TRP A 151 6.62 -8.09 4.92
C TRP A 151 7.32 -8.92 5.99
N ARG A 152 6.59 -9.87 6.56
CA ARG A 152 7.12 -10.88 7.48
C ARG A 152 6.81 -12.27 6.93
N SER A 153 7.73 -13.21 7.06
CA SER A 153 7.43 -14.62 6.76
C SER A 153 6.32 -15.13 7.68
N ASP A 154 5.40 -15.93 7.15
CA ASP A 154 4.48 -16.68 8.00
C ASP A 154 5.25 -17.71 8.86
N ALA A 155 4.68 -18.06 10.02
CA ALA A 155 5.31 -19.02 10.93
C ALA A 155 5.36 -20.43 10.33
N ASP A 156 4.37 -20.77 9.50
CA ASP A 156 4.23 -22.09 8.89
C ASP A 156 4.96 -22.20 7.54
N ALA A 157 5.40 -21.07 6.97
CA ALA A 157 6.15 -21.04 5.71
C ALA A 157 7.44 -21.86 5.79
N ALA A 158 7.74 -22.63 4.74
CA ALA A 158 8.95 -23.43 4.60
C ALA A 158 10.07 -22.67 3.87
N ILE A 159 11.32 -23.10 4.08
CA ILE A 159 12.45 -22.57 3.31
C ILE A 159 12.27 -22.96 1.84
N GLY A 160 12.39 -21.99 0.95
CA GLY A 160 12.19 -22.16 -0.48
C GLY A 160 10.77 -21.89 -0.95
N ASP A 161 9.82 -21.64 -0.05
CA ASP A 161 8.50 -21.14 -0.44
C ASP A 161 8.63 -19.76 -1.09
N VAL A 162 7.79 -19.52 -2.09
CA VAL A 162 7.73 -18.26 -2.83
C VAL A 162 6.34 -17.69 -2.67
N ALA A 163 6.25 -16.46 -2.16
CA ALA A 163 5.03 -15.69 -2.12
C ALA A 163 4.90 -14.86 -3.40
N ASP A 164 3.77 -14.97 -4.06
CA ASP A 164 3.40 -14.06 -5.15
C ASP A 164 2.81 -12.78 -4.53
N ILE A 165 3.33 -11.63 -4.95
CA ILE A 165 2.81 -10.30 -4.61
C ILE A 165 2.29 -9.67 -5.89
N CYS A 166 1.09 -9.11 -5.87
CA CYS A 166 0.55 -8.46 -7.06
C CYS A 166 -0.19 -7.17 -6.73
N LEU A 167 0.07 -6.12 -7.52
CA LEU A 167 -0.85 -4.99 -7.64
C LEU A 167 -1.87 -5.37 -8.72
N ASP A 168 -3.14 -5.45 -8.34
CA ASP A 168 -4.23 -5.76 -9.26
C ASP A 168 -4.65 -4.49 -9.99
N GLY A 169 -4.33 -4.41 -11.28
CA GLY A 169 -4.66 -3.25 -12.09
C GLY A 169 -6.16 -3.09 -12.30
N ALA A 170 -6.91 -4.20 -12.32
CA ALA A 170 -8.34 -4.19 -12.61
C ALA A 170 -9.19 -3.65 -11.44
N THR A 171 -8.70 -3.78 -10.20
CA THR A 171 -9.40 -3.30 -8.99
C THR A 171 -8.74 -2.08 -8.36
N SER A 172 -7.67 -1.57 -8.97
CA SER A 172 -6.99 -0.36 -8.55
C SER A 172 -7.46 0.84 -9.38
N LEU A 173 -7.40 2.02 -8.79
CA LEU A 173 -7.84 3.28 -9.36
C LEU A 173 -6.84 4.38 -9.03
N VAL A 174 -6.60 5.24 -10.01
CA VAL A 174 -5.86 6.50 -9.87
C VAL A 174 -6.79 7.61 -10.34
N THR A 175 -6.80 8.76 -9.66
CA THR A 175 -7.67 9.89 -10.01
C THR A 175 -6.91 11.20 -10.11
N ASP A 176 -7.45 12.11 -10.93
CA ASP A 176 -6.99 13.50 -11.06
C ASP A 176 -7.62 14.42 -10.00
N ASN A 177 -7.20 15.68 -9.94
CA ASN A 177 -7.76 16.67 -9.00
C ASN A 177 -9.26 16.93 -9.17
N GLY A 178 -9.85 16.58 -10.32
CA GLY A 178 -11.30 16.63 -10.56
C GLY A 178 -12.05 15.38 -10.12
N GLY A 179 -11.35 14.36 -9.61
CA GLY A 179 -11.91 13.05 -9.26
C GLY A 179 -12.18 12.15 -10.48
N PHE A 180 -11.70 12.52 -11.65
CA PHE A 180 -11.82 11.70 -12.85
C PHE A 180 -10.82 10.54 -12.80
N PRO A 181 -11.24 9.33 -13.23
CA PRO A 181 -10.36 8.18 -13.29
C PRO A 181 -9.25 8.43 -14.33
N GLY A 182 -8.02 8.13 -13.94
CA GLY A 182 -6.86 8.09 -14.82
C GLY A 182 -6.86 6.85 -15.73
N PRO A 183 -5.73 6.56 -16.40
CA PRO A 183 -5.62 5.41 -17.29
C PRO A 183 -5.80 4.08 -16.53
N VAL A 184 -6.27 3.07 -17.25
CA VAL A 184 -6.41 1.71 -16.70
C VAL A 184 -5.05 1.18 -16.28
N LEU A 185 -4.98 0.64 -15.06
CA LEU A 185 -3.74 0.05 -14.54
C LEU A 185 -3.55 -1.35 -15.11
N THR A 186 -2.28 -1.73 -15.29
CA THR A 186 -1.89 -3.11 -15.61
C THR A 186 -1.40 -3.79 -14.35
N ASP A 187 -1.52 -5.11 -14.31
CA ASP A 187 -1.05 -5.89 -13.17
C ASP A 187 0.47 -5.79 -13.03
N VAL A 188 0.92 -5.61 -11.79
CA VAL A 188 2.36 -5.55 -11.47
C VAL A 188 2.69 -6.66 -10.50
N LEU A 189 3.56 -7.56 -10.94
CA LEU A 189 3.93 -8.76 -10.20
C LEU A 189 5.28 -8.58 -9.51
N GLY A 190 5.39 -9.10 -8.30
CA GLY A 190 6.61 -9.22 -7.52
C GLY A 190 6.59 -10.51 -6.71
N ASP A 191 7.73 -10.84 -6.11
CA ASP A 191 7.86 -12.08 -5.34
C ASP A 191 8.73 -11.92 -4.09
N ILE A 192 8.46 -12.78 -3.11
CA ILE A 192 9.24 -12.89 -1.89
C ILE A 192 9.56 -14.36 -1.63
N THR A 193 10.85 -14.69 -1.63
CA THR A 193 11.32 -16.05 -1.32
C THR A 193 11.67 -16.19 0.16
N VAL A 194 11.21 -17.27 0.80
CA VAL A 194 11.58 -17.59 2.17
C VAL A 194 12.95 -18.26 2.20
N THR A 195 13.87 -17.64 2.93
CA THR A 195 15.26 -18.11 3.06
C THR A 195 15.53 -18.66 4.47
N PRO A 196 16.59 -19.46 4.65
CA PRO A 196 17.00 -19.89 5.98
C PRO A 196 17.17 -18.71 6.94
N PRO A 197 16.89 -18.88 8.25
CA PRO A 197 17.15 -17.85 9.23
C PRO A 197 18.64 -17.47 9.20
N SER A 198 18.94 -16.19 9.34
CA SER A 198 20.31 -15.69 9.41
C SER A 198 20.96 -16.14 10.72
N ILE A 199 21.59 -17.32 10.73
CA ILE A 199 22.38 -17.78 11.87
C ILE A 199 23.74 -17.08 11.78
N PHE A 200 23.96 -16.07 12.63
CA PHE A 200 25.32 -15.56 12.86
C PHE A 200 26.19 -16.72 13.34
N THR A 201 27.05 -17.24 12.47
CA THR A 201 28.08 -18.20 12.84
C THR A 201 29.22 -17.40 13.47
N PHE A 202 29.16 -17.15 14.78
CA PHE A 202 30.40 -16.83 15.49
C PHE A 202 31.24 -18.10 15.49
N GLN A 203 32.27 -18.15 14.65
CA GLN A 203 33.38 -19.08 14.84
C GLN A 203 34.00 -18.75 16.20
N ILE A 204 33.58 -19.46 17.25
CA ILE A 204 34.43 -19.61 18.42
C ILE A 204 35.65 -20.35 17.89
N GLY A 205 36.74 -19.62 17.69
CA GLY A 205 38.04 -20.19 17.39
C GLY A 205 38.40 -21.14 18.53
N LEU A 206 38.02 -22.41 18.40
CA LEU A 206 38.66 -23.51 19.11
C LEU A 206 40.06 -23.63 18.50
N GLY A 207 40.92 -22.68 18.88
CA GLY A 207 42.33 -22.72 18.61
C GLY A 207 42.87 -24.04 19.13
N ARG A 208 43.12 -24.96 18.20
CA ARG A 208 43.93 -26.17 18.31
C ARG A 208 43.78 -26.92 19.63
N ARG A 209 43.12 -28.10 19.57
CA ARG A 209 43.43 -29.19 20.50
C ARG A 209 44.95 -29.37 20.54
N GLN A 210 45.60 -28.86 21.58
CA GLN A 210 46.91 -29.38 21.97
C GLN A 210 46.62 -30.79 22.52
N GLU A 211 47.03 -31.80 21.76
CA GLU A 211 47.26 -33.13 22.32
C GLU A 211 48.36 -33.00 23.38
N CYS A 212 47.96 -32.83 24.64
CA CYS A 212 48.85 -33.10 25.76
C CYS A 212 49.00 -34.62 25.87
N ARG A 213 49.96 -35.19 25.11
CA ARG A 213 50.50 -36.50 25.44
C ARG A 213 51.13 -36.42 26.83
N LEU A 214 50.74 -37.35 27.71
CA LEU A 214 51.28 -37.49 29.06
C LEU A 214 52.81 -37.35 29.07
N GLY A 215 53.30 -36.36 29.82
CA GLY A 215 54.68 -36.33 30.31
C GLY A 215 55.67 -35.45 29.54
N ARG A 216 55.42 -34.13 29.45
CA ARG A 216 56.44 -33.06 29.57
C ARG A 216 55.79 -31.67 29.61
N GLU A 217 56.39 -30.81 30.41
CA GLU A 217 55.90 -29.49 30.85
C GLU A 217 55.42 -28.56 29.72
N CYS A 218 54.18 -28.07 29.82
CA CYS A 218 53.70 -26.93 29.05
C CYS A 218 54.05 -25.64 29.81
N SER A 219 55.11 -24.95 29.38
CA SER A 219 55.44 -23.61 29.88
C SER A 219 54.51 -22.56 29.24
N ALA A 220 53.61 -22.00 30.03
CA ALA A 220 52.70 -20.94 29.60
C ALA A 220 53.43 -19.59 29.49
N ARG A 221 53.66 -19.09 28.26
CA ARG A 221 53.93 -17.67 28.03
C ARG A 221 52.59 -16.91 28.03
N ARG A 222 52.43 -15.99 28.97
CA ARG A 222 51.25 -15.12 29.15
C ARG A 222 50.94 -14.30 27.89
N PRO A 223 49.66 -14.08 27.53
CA PRO A 223 49.29 -13.00 26.64
C PRO A 223 49.17 -11.68 27.44
N LEU A 224 49.90 -10.65 27.00
CA LEU A 224 49.69 -9.27 27.41
C LEU A 224 48.44 -8.76 26.67
N TYR A 225 47.35 -8.55 27.39
CA TYR A 225 46.22 -7.75 26.92
C TYR A 225 46.57 -6.27 27.11
N ARG A 226 46.44 -5.46 26.06
CA ARG A 226 46.30 -4.00 26.15
C ARG A 226 44.84 -3.65 25.84
N CYS A 227 44.26 -2.81 26.71
CA CYS A 227 42.95 -2.19 26.56
C CYS A 227 42.88 -1.30 25.31
#